data_AF-A0A916H4N5-F1
#
_entry.id   AF-A0A916H4N5-F1
#
_cell.length_a   1.000
_cell.length_b   1.000
_cell.length_c   1.000
_cell.angle_alpha   90.00
_cell.angle_beta   90.00
_cell.angle_gamma   90.00
#
_symmetry.space_group_name_H-M   'P 1'
#
loop_
_entity.id
_entity.type
_entity.pdbx_description
1 polymer ?
#
loop_
_entity_poly.entity_id
_entity_poly.type
_entity_poly.pdbx_seq_one_letter_code
_entity_poly.pdbx_strand_id
1 'polypeptide(L)'
;MSISVLVQVHEEVRRLAIAGGAVAGGDFRLRKLIAPLEQAGAKAPVFGRVAQAAQAVVDSNEKTASAALLDLATLVNAILYTQGETGAAGEHAALETTDLGGRETQTSARVLKPLLEALASTGSGRLELIRDAVERGTFKDLRLVRPALKALDDPYPEIAGLLAEKVLPMYGGAIVPELRTTLDLKGRGGHLHRLRLLHKLDPEGSREIVRRALDEGSKEIRVAAIECLDATGPDLGLLLEHVKAKARDVRAAALRALSATANAAADVVGALKRAIDGADLELFIDHLRANELPEIRDYVLAKADQQLAAAIAAKDAKQQGPAIERLQHLVLGLEGRSDADAEAFLLRCFEQVPVFAKMKSEPSGQDFNELLARVLARGTPRMQQRLVAAHKSLSGMMLEPAFDAARETMTPASFYEEFRPLLAGLAPKRGRKGPEQERAEALASVLMSGHGGFQSWRWAGIYVPDDRRTRRELDPRWLDAAIGAGAVQLVCRLARAQHSELNQFLSEQFAAMKPEERHDVLYTMVRVGHPGAADAIIDALKQQAKASHHGYYWYWYDEMIAALPKVEYTKFEAVLPTLPEKMVDRLMGSVLELKNKPE
;
A
#
# COMPACT_ATOMS: atom_id res chain seq x y z
N MET A 1 -48.18 47.11 9.98
CA MET A 1 -48.84 47.06 8.65
C MET A 1 -49.27 45.63 8.38
N SER A 2 -50.41 45.38 7.72
CA SER A 2 -50.95 44.01 7.59
C SER A 2 -50.24 43.23 6.48
N ILE A 3 -49.01 42.75 6.74
CA ILE A 3 -48.24 41.87 5.84
C ILE A 3 -49.07 40.64 5.44
N SER A 4 -49.96 40.16 6.32
CA SER A 4 -50.84 39.02 6.08
C SER A 4 -51.68 39.13 4.80
N VAL A 5 -52.20 40.32 4.46
CA VAL A 5 -53.03 40.49 3.26
C VAL A 5 -52.17 40.42 2.00
N LEU A 6 -50.94 40.93 2.02
CA LEU A 6 -50.00 40.81 0.89
C LEU A 6 -49.52 39.36 0.69
N VAL A 7 -49.31 38.62 1.77
CA VAL A 7 -48.99 37.19 1.71
C VAL A 7 -50.14 36.41 1.08
N GLN A 8 -51.39 36.70 1.46
CA GLN A 8 -52.57 36.07 0.84
C GLN A 8 -52.69 36.40 -0.65
N VAL A 9 -52.43 37.65 -1.06
CA VAL A 9 -52.40 38.01 -2.48
C VAL A 9 -51.28 37.26 -3.20
N HIS A 10 -50.10 37.14 -2.60
CA HIS A 10 -48.97 36.39 -3.18
C HIS A 10 -49.31 34.90 -3.36
N GLU A 11 -49.97 34.28 -2.38
CA GLU A 11 -50.43 32.90 -2.47
C GLU A 11 -51.44 32.70 -3.60
N GLU A 12 -52.41 33.61 -3.72
CA GLU A 12 -53.41 33.55 -4.80
C GLU A 12 -52.78 33.80 -6.18
N VAL A 13 -51.85 34.74 -6.28
CA VAL A 13 -51.06 34.97 -7.50
C VAL A 13 -50.27 33.73 -7.89
N ARG A 14 -49.60 33.08 -6.92
CA ARG A 14 -48.84 31.85 -7.16
C ARG A 14 -49.77 30.72 -7.62
N ARG A 15 -50.94 30.56 -6.98
CA ARG A 15 -51.95 29.59 -7.40
C ARG A 15 -52.40 29.83 -8.84
N LEU A 16 -52.71 31.07 -9.20
CA LEU A 16 -53.14 31.44 -10.55
C LEU A 16 -52.02 31.25 -11.59
N ALA A 17 -50.77 31.56 -11.23
CA ALA A 17 -49.62 31.33 -12.10
C ALA A 17 -49.40 29.83 -12.39
N ILE A 18 -49.65 28.96 -11.40
CA ILE A 18 -49.59 27.49 -11.57
C ILE A 18 -50.77 26.99 -12.40
N ALA A 19 -51.98 27.51 -12.18
CA ALA A 19 -53.18 27.11 -12.92
C ALA A 19 -53.18 27.59 -14.39
N GLY A 20 -52.39 28.63 -14.69
CA GLY A 20 -52.27 29.24 -16.02
C GLY A 20 -52.93 30.63 -16.06
N GLY A 21 -52.19 31.64 -16.51
CA GLY A 21 -52.63 33.04 -16.47
C GLY A 21 -53.94 33.34 -17.22
N ALA A 22 -54.30 32.54 -18.22
CA ALA A 22 -55.54 32.72 -18.99
C ALA A 22 -56.82 32.53 -18.16
N VAL A 23 -56.77 31.81 -17.03
CA VAL A 23 -57.93 31.57 -16.15
C VAL A 23 -57.97 32.50 -14.92
N ALA A 24 -57.11 33.52 -14.88
CA ALA A 24 -57.03 34.44 -13.75
C ALA A 24 -58.16 35.50 -13.73
N GLY A 25 -58.77 35.76 -14.89
CA GLY A 25 -59.93 36.65 -15.02
C GLY A 25 -61.12 36.13 -14.19
N GLY A 26 -61.76 37.02 -13.44
CA GLY A 26 -62.92 36.70 -12.61
C GLY A 26 -62.62 35.91 -11.33
N ASP A 27 -61.35 35.72 -10.94
CA ASP A 27 -61.02 34.91 -9.76
C ASP A 27 -61.63 35.47 -8.46
N PHE A 28 -62.53 34.69 -7.86
CA PHE A 28 -63.28 35.11 -6.67
C PHE A 28 -62.43 35.26 -5.41
N ARG A 29 -61.33 34.51 -5.29
CA ARG A 29 -60.46 34.56 -4.11
C ARG A 29 -59.63 35.84 -4.14
N LEU A 30 -59.07 36.17 -5.30
CA LEU A 30 -58.38 37.43 -5.51
C LEU A 30 -59.33 38.63 -5.34
N ARG A 31 -60.57 38.53 -5.86
CA ARG A 31 -61.60 39.58 -5.70
C ARG A 31 -61.93 39.89 -4.24
N LYS A 32 -61.97 38.88 -3.36
CA LYS A 32 -62.20 39.07 -1.92
C LYS A 32 -61.11 39.87 -1.21
N LEU A 33 -59.89 39.86 -1.76
CA LEU A 33 -58.74 40.55 -1.16
C LEU A 33 -58.69 42.04 -1.52
N ILE A 34 -59.47 42.50 -2.51
CA ILE A 34 -59.45 43.89 -3.01
C ILE A 34 -59.91 44.89 -1.95
N ALA A 35 -61.10 44.72 -1.36
CA ALA A 35 -61.59 45.65 -0.34
C ALA A 35 -60.66 45.74 0.91
N PRO A 36 -60.13 44.62 1.45
CA PRO A 36 -59.08 44.68 2.46
C PRO A 36 -57.81 45.44 2.03
N LEU A 37 -57.37 45.28 0.78
CA LEU A 37 -56.21 46.00 0.23
C LEU A 37 -56.50 47.50 0.07
N GLU A 38 -57.70 47.90 -0.34
CA GLU A 38 -58.11 49.31 -0.44
C GLU A 38 -58.16 49.97 0.93
N GLN A 39 -58.71 49.27 1.93
CA GLN A 39 -58.73 49.74 3.32
C GLN A 39 -57.31 49.91 3.87
N ALA A 40 -56.39 48.97 3.58
CA ALA A 40 -54.98 49.12 3.91
C ALA A 40 -54.32 50.26 3.10
N GLY A 41 -54.77 50.46 1.86
CA GLY A 41 -54.36 51.51 0.93
C GLY A 41 -54.57 52.92 1.49
N ALA A 42 -55.65 53.13 2.25
CA ALA A 42 -55.90 54.41 2.94
C ALA A 42 -54.80 54.79 3.95
N LYS A 43 -54.09 53.80 4.49
CA LYS A 43 -52.96 54.02 5.42
C LYS A 43 -51.60 53.98 4.72
N ALA A 44 -51.48 53.22 3.63
CA ALA A 44 -50.23 53.04 2.90
C ALA A 44 -50.50 52.90 1.40
N PRO A 45 -50.13 53.90 0.56
CA PRO A 45 -50.48 53.95 -0.86
C PRO A 45 -50.08 52.73 -1.68
N VAL A 46 -49.03 52.01 -1.25
CA VAL A 46 -48.56 50.79 -1.89
C VAL A 46 -49.61 49.68 -1.91
N PHE A 47 -50.41 49.52 -0.85
CA PHE A 47 -51.50 48.55 -0.81
C PHE A 47 -52.64 48.94 -1.75
N GLY A 48 -52.88 50.25 -1.94
CA GLY A 48 -53.83 50.75 -2.93
C GLY A 48 -53.40 50.41 -4.37
N ARG A 49 -52.10 50.46 -4.67
CA ARG A 49 -51.58 50.00 -5.98
C ARG A 49 -51.74 48.50 -6.17
N VAL A 50 -51.53 47.71 -5.12
CA VAL A 50 -51.78 46.25 -5.18
C VAL A 50 -53.27 45.96 -5.36
N ALA A 51 -54.18 46.71 -4.72
CA ALA A 51 -55.62 46.59 -4.93
C ALA A 51 -56.00 46.85 -6.39
N GLN A 52 -55.47 47.92 -6.99
CA GLN A 52 -55.71 48.25 -8.40
C GLN A 52 -55.18 47.16 -9.34
N ALA A 53 -53.98 46.64 -9.10
CA ALA A 53 -53.42 45.55 -9.90
C ALA A 53 -54.23 44.24 -9.72
N ALA A 54 -54.72 43.94 -8.51
CA ALA A 54 -55.60 42.80 -8.26
C ALA A 54 -56.96 42.96 -8.96
N GLN A 55 -57.54 44.16 -8.96
CA GLN A 55 -58.76 44.47 -9.69
C GLN A 55 -58.56 44.32 -11.20
N ALA A 56 -57.42 44.77 -11.75
CA ALA A 56 -57.08 44.59 -13.15
C ALA A 56 -56.98 43.12 -13.56
N VAL A 57 -56.49 42.24 -12.68
CA VAL A 57 -56.50 40.79 -12.91
C VAL A 57 -57.94 40.25 -12.90
N VAL A 58 -58.75 40.64 -11.92
CA VAL A 58 -60.15 40.16 -11.81
C VAL A 58 -61.01 40.61 -12.99
N ASP A 59 -60.80 41.83 -13.51
CA ASP A 59 -61.58 42.38 -14.63
C ASP A 59 -61.01 42.01 -16.01
N SER A 60 -59.89 41.28 -16.04
CA SER A 60 -59.27 40.84 -17.29
C SER A 60 -60.07 39.74 -17.99
N ASN A 61 -59.77 39.54 -19.29
CA ASN A 61 -60.28 38.41 -20.07
C ASN A 61 -59.14 37.46 -20.45
N GLU A 62 -59.46 36.34 -21.09
CA GLU A 62 -58.49 35.29 -21.46
C GLU A 62 -57.23 35.79 -22.21
N LYS A 63 -57.33 36.93 -22.93
CA LYS A 63 -56.21 37.51 -23.69
C LYS A 63 -55.34 38.46 -22.85
N THR A 64 -55.89 39.09 -21.82
CA THR A 64 -55.21 40.12 -21.02
C THR A 64 -54.84 39.66 -19.61
N ALA A 65 -55.41 38.55 -19.15
CA ALA A 65 -55.23 38.03 -17.79
C ALA A 65 -53.78 37.68 -17.44
N SER A 66 -53.03 37.06 -18.36
CA SER A 66 -51.63 36.71 -18.12
C SER A 66 -50.73 37.93 -17.89
N ALA A 67 -50.94 39.02 -18.62
CA ALA A 67 -50.17 40.25 -18.45
C ALA A 67 -50.50 40.94 -17.13
N ALA A 68 -51.80 41.09 -16.83
CA ALA A 68 -52.25 41.67 -15.56
C ALA A 68 -51.76 40.86 -14.35
N LEU A 69 -51.76 39.52 -14.45
CA LEU A 69 -51.29 38.63 -13.39
C LEU A 69 -49.78 38.80 -13.17
N LEU A 70 -49.01 38.95 -14.25
CA LEU A 70 -47.57 39.20 -14.18
C LEU A 70 -47.26 40.55 -13.51
N ASP A 71 -48.02 41.60 -13.83
CA ASP A 71 -47.86 42.92 -13.22
C ASP A 71 -48.15 42.87 -11.71
N LEU A 72 -49.24 42.22 -11.32
CA LEU A 72 -49.58 42.00 -9.92
C LEU A 72 -48.51 41.17 -9.20
N ALA A 73 -48.04 40.08 -9.81
CA ALA A 73 -47.00 39.22 -9.25
C ALA A 73 -45.69 39.99 -9.02
N THR A 74 -45.30 40.79 -10.00
CA THR A 74 -44.08 41.61 -9.94
C THR A 74 -44.18 42.63 -8.81
N LEU A 75 -45.31 43.35 -8.71
CA LEU A 75 -45.52 44.34 -7.66
C LEU A 75 -45.53 43.70 -6.27
N VAL A 76 -46.27 42.61 -6.08
CA VAL A 76 -46.38 41.93 -4.78
C VAL A 76 -45.03 41.34 -4.36
N ASN A 77 -44.29 40.72 -5.29
CA ASN A 77 -42.95 40.21 -5.00
C ASN A 77 -41.98 41.32 -4.63
N ALA A 78 -41.96 42.45 -5.34
CA ALA A 78 -41.10 43.58 -5.02
C ALA A 78 -41.36 44.13 -3.60
N ILE A 79 -42.63 44.18 -3.19
CA ILE A 79 -43.00 44.59 -1.84
C ILE A 79 -42.54 43.56 -0.82
N LEU A 80 -42.80 42.27 -1.04
CA LEU A 80 -42.41 41.23 -0.09
C LEU A 80 -40.89 41.10 0.06
N TYR A 81 -40.13 41.22 -1.03
CA TYR A 81 -38.66 41.21 -0.99
C TYR A 81 -38.07 42.38 -0.20
N THR A 82 -38.70 43.56 -0.25
CA THR A 82 -38.24 44.74 0.50
C THR A 82 -38.68 44.74 1.96
N GLN A 83 -39.60 43.85 2.35
CA GLN A 83 -40.03 43.63 3.74
C GLN A 83 -39.30 42.45 4.39
N GLY A 84 -38.40 41.77 3.68
CA GLY A 84 -37.56 40.73 4.26
C GLY A 84 -36.52 41.33 5.20
N GLU A 85 -36.64 41.08 6.49
CA GLU A 85 -35.57 41.35 7.45
C GLU A 85 -34.53 40.22 7.36
N THR A 86 -33.25 40.58 7.22
CA THR A 86 -32.13 39.63 7.30
C THR A 86 -31.22 39.98 8.47
N GLY A 87 -30.68 38.97 9.15
CA GLY A 87 -29.81 39.12 10.31
C GLY A 87 -30.36 38.47 11.57
N ALA A 88 -29.47 38.13 12.50
CA ALA A 88 -29.81 37.69 13.84
C ALA A 88 -29.74 38.89 14.81
N ALA A 89 -30.72 38.99 15.72
CA ALA A 89 -30.68 40.00 16.78
C ALA A 89 -29.52 39.72 17.75
N GLY A 90 -28.78 40.76 18.14
CA GLY A 90 -27.67 40.69 19.09
C GLY A 90 -26.37 41.29 18.57
N GLU A 91 -25.34 41.29 19.41
CA GLU A 91 -23.99 41.68 19.01
C GLU A 91 -23.36 40.60 18.12
N HIS A 92 -22.79 41.02 17.00
CA HIS A 92 -22.12 40.12 16.07
C HIS A 92 -20.63 40.03 16.43
N ALA A 93 -20.13 38.81 16.59
CA ALA A 93 -18.70 38.55 16.73
C ALA A 93 -18.12 38.08 15.40
N ALA A 94 -16.85 38.38 15.16
CA ALA A 94 -16.13 37.79 14.04
C ALA A 94 -16.07 36.28 14.21
N LEU A 95 -16.33 35.53 13.13
CA LEU A 95 -16.09 34.09 13.14
C LEU A 95 -14.59 33.86 13.19
N GLU A 96 -14.15 33.01 14.12
CA GLU A 96 -12.78 32.50 14.09
C GLU A 96 -12.62 31.65 12.84
N THR A 97 -11.84 32.16 11.89
CA THR A 97 -11.53 31.47 10.63
C THR A 97 -10.07 31.13 10.59
N THR A 98 -9.76 29.94 10.06
CA THR A 98 -8.39 29.51 9.82
C THR A 98 -8.14 29.43 8.32
N ASP A 99 -7.07 30.06 7.86
CA ASP A 99 -6.65 29.96 6.47
C ASP A 99 -6.06 28.56 6.19
N LEU A 100 -6.69 27.83 5.28
CA LEU A 100 -6.26 26.49 4.84
C LEU A 100 -5.27 26.56 3.66
N GLY A 101 -4.86 27.76 3.22
CA GLY A 101 -3.90 27.97 2.13
C GLY A 101 -4.41 27.53 0.75
N GLY A 102 -5.72 27.28 0.63
CA GLY A 102 -6.36 26.74 -0.56
C GLY A 102 -6.69 27.81 -1.60
N ARG A 103 -6.39 27.52 -2.88
CA ARG A 103 -6.97 28.24 -4.02
C ARG A 103 -8.35 27.67 -4.34
N GLU A 104 -9.22 28.45 -4.98
CA GLU A 104 -10.49 27.95 -5.51
C GLU A 104 -10.28 26.68 -6.34
N THR A 105 -10.83 25.55 -5.89
CA THR A 105 -10.77 24.28 -6.62
C THR A 105 -12.04 24.05 -7.42
N GLN A 106 -11.92 23.86 -8.73
CA GLN A 106 -13.03 23.54 -9.63
C GLN A 106 -13.24 22.03 -9.76
N THR A 107 -13.28 21.31 -8.63
CA THR A 107 -13.46 19.85 -8.62
C THR A 107 -14.93 19.50 -8.88
N SER A 108 -15.19 18.75 -9.94
CA SER A 108 -16.55 18.37 -10.32
C SER A 108 -17.20 17.41 -9.31
N ALA A 109 -18.52 17.45 -9.20
CA ALA A 109 -19.29 16.53 -8.36
C ALA A 109 -19.11 15.05 -8.76
N ARG A 110 -18.83 14.77 -10.04
CA ARG A 110 -18.56 13.42 -10.55
C ARG A 110 -17.28 12.81 -9.96
N VAL A 111 -16.31 13.64 -9.61
CA VAL A 111 -15.07 13.22 -8.94
C VAL A 111 -15.25 13.17 -7.43
N LEU A 112 -15.92 14.18 -6.85
CA LEU A 112 -16.04 14.28 -5.40
C LEU A 112 -17.00 13.28 -4.78
N LYS A 113 -18.13 12.98 -5.41
CA LYS A 113 -19.13 12.10 -4.82
C LYS A 113 -18.56 10.69 -4.56
N PRO A 114 -17.93 10.01 -5.53
CA PRO A 114 -17.31 8.71 -5.28
C PRO A 114 -16.21 8.75 -4.21
N LEU A 115 -15.43 9.83 -4.16
CA LEU A 115 -14.36 10.00 -3.17
C LEU A 115 -14.91 10.21 -1.75
N LEU A 116 -15.95 11.02 -1.60
CA LEU A 116 -16.63 11.21 -0.32
C LEU A 116 -17.27 9.90 0.16
N GLU A 117 -17.89 9.15 -0.74
CA GLU A 117 -18.43 7.81 -0.44
C GLU A 117 -17.31 6.85 -0.03
N ALA A 118 -16.17 6.86 -0.71
CA ALA A 118 -15.01 6.04 -0.35
C ALA A 118 -14.44 6.39 1.04
N LEU A 119 -14.40 7.67 1.42
CA LEU A 119 -13.93 8.12 2.74
C LEU A 119 -14.94 7.86 3.87
N ALA A 120 -16.24 7.77 3.55
CA ALA A 120 -17.31 7.62 4.55
C ALA A 120 -17.84 6.18 4.71
N SER A 121 -17.49 5.28 3.79
CA SER A 121 -17.97 3.89 3.77
C SER A 121 -16.87 2.89 4.12
N THR A 122 -17.28 1.64 4.34
CA THR A 122 -16.39 0.49 4.47
C THR A 122 -16.61 -0.44 3.28
N GLY A 123 -15.57 -1.12 2.80
CA GLY A 123 -15.65 -2.02 1.66
C GLY A 123 -14.34 -2.12 0.89
N SER A 124 -14.27 -3.09 -0.02
CA SER A 124 -13.13 -3.30 -0.92
C SER A 124 -13.08 -2.25 -2.03
N GLY A 125 -11.91 -2.05 -2.63
CA GLY A 125 -11.70 -1.15 -3.78
C GLY A 125 -11.58 0.35 -3.46
N ARG A 126 -11.82 0.77 -2.20
CA ARG A 126 -11.73 2.20 -1.79
C ARG A 126 -10.32 2.76 -1.82
N LEU A 127 -9.32 1.95 -1.44
CA LEU A 127 -7.92 2.38 -1.34
C LEU A 127 -7.39 2.93 -2.67
N GLU A 128 -7.65 2.23 -3.78
CA GLU A 128 -7.16 2.63 -5.10
C GLU A 128 -7.79 3.94 -5.56
N LEU A 129 -9.08 4.14 -5.29
CA LEU A 129 -9.76 5.41 -5.57
C LEU A 129 -9.15 6.56 -4.76
N ILE A 130 -8.88 6.34 -3.47
CA ILE A 130 -8.25 7.34 -2.60
C ILE A 130 -6.83 7.65 -3.06
N ARG A 131 -6.03 6.63 -3.39
CA ARG A 131 -4.66 6.76 -3.91
C ARG A 131 -4.62 7.60 -5.18
N ASP A 132 -5.46 7.27 -6.16
CA ASP A 132 -5.62 8.00 -7.41
C ASP A 132 -6.06 9.47 -7.16
N ALA A 133 -6.94 9.70 -6.17
CA ALA A 133 -7.31 11.05 -5.76
C ALA A 133 -6.15 11.85 -5.13
N VAL A 134 -5.28 11.20 -4.35
CA VAL A 134 -4.04 11.80 -3.80
C VAL A 134 -3.09 12.18 -4.94
N GLU A 135 -2.84 11.27 -5.87
CA GLU A 135 -1.93 11.48 -7.00
C GLU A 135 -2.40 12.63 -7.91
N ARG A 136 -3.70 12.72 -8.17
CA ARG A 136 -4.30 13.83 -8.93
C ARG A 136 -4.40 15.15 -8.14
N GLY A 137 -4.05 15.17 -6.85
CA GLY A 137 -4.11 16.35 -6.01
C GLY A 137 -5.55 16.81 -5.70
N THR A 138 -6.52 15.90 -5.73
CA THR A 138 -7.95 16.18 -5.52
C THR A 138 -8.22 16.70 -4.10
N PHE A 139 -7.42 16.25 -3.12
CA PHE A 139 -7.54 16.65 -1.70
C PHE A 139 -7.26 18.13 -1.41
N LYS A 140 -6.87 18.93 -2.41
CA LYS A 140 -6.86 20.40 -2.29
C LYS A 140 -8.26 21.00 -2.13
N ASP A 141 -9.30 20.24 -2.48
CA ASP A 141 -10.69 20.68 -2.31
C ASP A 141 -11.10 20.69 -0.82
N LEU A 142 -11.52 21.86 -0.34
CA LEU A 142 -11.84 22.10 1.07
C LEU A 142 -12.96 21.18 1.60
N ARG A 143 -13.84 20.67 0.73
CA ARG A 143 -14.91 19.73 1.12
C ARG A 143 -14.38 18.39 1.62
N LEU A 144 -13.12 18.06 1.30
CA LEU A 144 -12.48 16.80 1.68
C LEU A 144 -11.72 16.87 3.01
N VAL A 145 -11.51 18.05 3.60
CA VAL A 145 -10.70 18.23 4.81
C VAL A 145 -11.27 17.43 5.99
N ARG A 146 -12.56 17.63 6.32
CA ARG A 146 -13.22 16.90 7.42
C ARG A 146 -13.35 15.38 7.14
N PRO A 147 -13.76 14.94 5.93
CA PRO A 147 -13.71 13.52 5.58
C PRO A 147 -12.33 12.89 5.74
N ALA A 148 -11.26 13.57 5.31
CA ALA A 148 -9.89 13.09 5.45
C ALA A 148 -9.47 12.96 6.93
N LEU A 149 -9.85 13.93 7.77
CA LEU A 149 -9.59 13.87 9.22
C LEU A 149 -10.32 12.71 9.90
N LYS A 150 -11.57 12.44 9.51
CA LYS A 150 -12.35 11.30 10.02
C LYS A 150 -11.77 9.96 9.57
N ALA A 151 -11.27 9.89 8.34
CA ALA A 151 -10.68 8.68 7.78
C ALA A 151 -9.31 8.31 8.40
N LEU A 152 -8.78 9.09 9.35
CA LEU A 152 -7.75 8.62 10.27
C LEU A 152 -8.22 7.43 11.13
N ASP A 153 -9.52 7.34 11.40
CA ASP A 153 -10.13 6.24 12.14
C ASP A 153 -10.65 5.12 11.24
N ASP A 154 -10.24 5.10 9.96
CA ASP A 154 -10.64 4.04 9.04
C ASP A 154 -10.15 2.67 9.56
N PRO A 155 -10.99 1.62 9.54
CA PRO A 155 -10.59 0.29 9.98
C PRO A 155 -9.47 -0.30 9.12
N TYR A 156 -9.23 0.23 7.92
CA TYR A 156 -8.15 -0.20 7.04
C TYR A 156 -6.90 0.68 7.25
N PRO A 157 -5.83 0.14 7.89
CA PRO A 157 -4.68 0.96 8.32
C PRO A 157 -3.96 1.67 7.18
N GLU A 158 -4.00 1.11 5.98
CA GLU A 158 -3.35 1.68 4.79
C GLU A 158 -4.02 2.98 4.34
N ILE A 159 -5.35 3.13 4.52
CA ILE A 159 -6.05 4.37 4.22
C ILE A 159 -5.68 5.44 5.27
N ALA A 160 -5.75 5.10 6.55
CA ALA A 160 -5.38 6.01 7.63
C ALA A 160 -3.92 6.49 7.49
N GLY A 161 -3.00 5.57 7.21
CA GLY A 161 -1.59 5.86 6.95
C GLY A 161 -1.38 6.76 5.73
N LEU A 162 -2.01 6.43 4.60
CA LEU A 162 -1.92 7.23 3.38
C LEU A 162 -2.38 8.68 3.61
N LEU A 163 -3.51 8.87 4.30
CA LEU A 163 -4.03 10.20 4.60
C LEU A 163 -3.13 10.95 5.59
N ALA A 164 -2.63 10.29 6.64
CA ALA A 164 -1.74 10.89 7.62
C ALA A 164 -0.38 11.30 7.01
N GLU A 165 0.15 10.54 6.05
CA GLU A 165 1.46 10.82 5.47
C GLU A 165 1.42 11.81 4.31
N LYS A 166 0.40 11.71 3.46
CA LYS A 166 0.37 12.42 2.15
C LYS A 166 -0.68 13.53 2.07
N VAL A 167 -1.81 13.39 2.75
CA VAL A 167 -2.92 14.34 2.65
C VAL A 167 -2.88 15.36 3.77
N LEU A 168 -3.11 14.95 5.02
CA LEU A 168 -3.29 15.86 6.14
C LEU A 168 -2.13 16.85 6.36
N PRO A 169 -0.85 16.49 6.16
CA PRO A 169 0.24 17.47 6.25
C PRO A 169 0.11 18.65 5.28
N MET A 170 -0.58 18.47 4.14
CA MET A 170 -0.80 19.53 3.15
C MET A 170 -1.70 20.65 3.67
N TYR A 171 -2.55 20.36 4.66
CA TYR A 171 -3.46 21.34 5.26
C TYR A 171 -2.76 22.21 6.32
N GLY A 172 -1.53 21.87 6.69
CA GLY A 172 -0.70 22.68 7.58
C GLY A 172 -1.29 22.87 8.97
N GLY A 173 -0.96 23.99 9.62
CA GLY A 173 -1.40 24.31 10.98
C GLY A 173 -2.92 24.42 11.15
N ALA A 174 -3.68 24.56 10.05
CA ALA A 174 -5.12 24.78 10.12
C ALA A 174 -5.92 23.61 10.70
N ILE A 175 -5.38 22.38 10.62
CA ILE A 175 -6.02 21.19 11.18
C ILE A 175 -5.59 20.90 12.63
N VAL A 176 -4.60 21.63 13.16
CA VAL A 176 -4.06 21.40 14.52
C VAL A 176 -5.15 21.48 15.60
N PRO A 177 -6.08 22.46 15.61
CA PRO A 177 -7.14 22.51 16.63
C PRO A 177 -8.05 21.27 16.63
N GLU A 178 -8.43 20.78 15.46
CA GLU A 178 -9.28 19.59 15.32
C GLU A 178 -8.52 18.32 15.77
N LEU A 179 -7.25 18.20 15.38
CA LEU A 179 -6.40 17.08 15.80
C LEU A 179 -6.22 17.06 17.33
N ARG A 180 -6.02 18.23 17.96
CA ARG A 180 -5.90 18.34 19.44
C ARG A 180 -7.19 17.94 20.13
N THR A 181 -8.34 18.42 19.63
CA THR A 181 -9.65 18.18 20.24
C THR A 181 -10.07 16.71 20.16
N THR A 182 -9.68 16.02 19.09
CA THR A 182 -10.07 14.62 18.82
C THR A 182 -9.02 13.59 19.28
N LEU A 183 -7.89 14.02 19.83
CA LEU A 183 -6.87 13.10 20.34
C LEU A 183 -7.29 12.51 21.69
N ASP A 184 -7.34 11.18 21.76
CA ASP A 184 -7.45 10.42 23.00
C ASP A 184 -6.10 9.73 23.28
N LEU A 185 -5.48 10.07 24.43
CA LEU A 185 -4.22 9.48 24.88
C LEU A 185 -4.36 8.01 25.30
N LYS A 186 -5.58 7.52 25.51
CA LYS A 186 -5.88 6.10 25.73
C LYS A 186 -6.31 5.39 24.44
N GLY A 187 -6.43 6.14 23.34
CA GLY A 187 -6.85 5.65 22.05
C GLY A 187 -5.84 4.72 21.36
N ARG A 188 -6.30 4.12 20.26
CA ARG A 188 -5.51 3.26 19.35
C ARG A 188 -5.73 3.72 17.90
N GLY A 189 -5.00 3.15 16.95
CA GLY A 189 -5.21 3.39 15.51
C GLY A 189 -5.04 4.87 15.14
N GLY A 190 -6.11 5.52 14.67
CA GLY A 190 -6.11 6.92 14.23
C GLY A 190 -5.53 7.91 15.23
N HIS A 191 -5.66 7.67 16.53
CA HIS A 191 -5.07 8.54 17.56
C HIS A 191 -3.54 8.56 17.53
N LEU A 192 -2.88 7.48 17.11
CA LEU A 192 -1.43 7.44 16.91
C LEU A 192 -1.01 8.40 15.79
N HIS A 193 -1.77 8.39 14.68
CA HIS A 193 -1.56 9.32 13.57
C HIS A 193 -1.81 10.76 13.98
N ARG A 194 -2.86 11.04 14.78
CA ARG A 194 -3.14 12.39 15.29
C ARG A 194 -1.99 12.94 16.12
N LEU A 195 -1.42 12.16 17.05
CA LEU A 195 -0.30 12.62 17.87
C LEU A 195 0.93 12.95 17.01
N ARG A 196 1.30 12.06 16.08
CA ARG A 196 2.43 12.28 15.16
C ARG A 196 2.20 13.48 14.25
N LEU A 197 0.99 13.64 13.73
CA LEU A 197 0.61 14.79 12.90
C LEU A 197 0.67 16.11 13.68
N LEU A 198 0.17 16.12 14.91
CA LEU A 198 0.26 17.28 15.79
C LEU A 198 1.71 17.70 15.97
N HIS A 199 2.60 16.75 16.27
CA HIS A 199 4.01 17.04 16.44
C HIS A 199 4.67 17.50 15.13
N LYS A 200 4.35 16.85 14.00
CA LYS A 200 4.88 17.24 12.69
C LYS A 200 4.46 18.66 12.27
N LEU A 201 3.24 19.07 12.60
CA LEU A 201 2.67 20.36 12.18
C LEU A 201 3.01 21.50 13.16
N ASP A 202 3.18 21.18 14.43
CA ASP A 202 3.45 22.14 15.51
C ASP A 202 4.35 21.49 16.57
N PRO A 203 5.68 21.35 16.30
CA PRO A 203 6.60 20.66 17.21
C PRO A 203 6.66 21.32 18.59
N GLU A 204 6.74 22.65 18.64
CA GLU A 204 6.82 23.40 19.90
C GLU A 204 5.50 23.33 20.68
N GLY A 205 4.37 23.60 20.04
CA GLY A 205 3.08 23.59 20.71
C GLY A 205 2.60 22.19 21.12
N SER A 206 3.19 21.13 20.56
CA SER A 206 2.86 19.74 20.88
C SER A 206 3.71 19.15 22.01
N ARG A 207 4.78 19.81 22.45
CA ARG A 207 5.69 19.26 23.48
C ARG A 207 4.97 18.80 24.74
N GLU A 208 4.06 19.61 25.27
CA GLU A 208 3.34 19.26 26.49
C GLU A 208 2.38 18.07 26.30
N ILE A 209 1.74 17.95 25.13
CA ILE A 209 0.86 16.81 24.85
C ILE A 209 1.65 15.53 24.61
N VAL A 210 2.84 15.62 24.01
CA VAL A 210 3.79 14.49 23.86
C VAL A 210 4.27 14.04 25.24
N ARG A 211 4.64 14.97 26.13
CA ARG A 211 5.03 14.64 27.51
C ARG A 211 3.92 13.92 28.27
N ARG A 212 2.69 14.43 28.20
CA ARG A 212 1.52 13.74 28.77
C ARG A 212 1.30 12.36 28.13
N ALA A 213 1.46 12.25 26.82
CA ALA A 213 1.33 10.97 26.13
C ALA A 213 2.35 9.93 26.63
N LEU A 214 3.56 10.34 27.04
CA LEU A 214 4.56 9.47 27.65
C LEU A 214 4.16 9.00 29.06
N ASP A 215 3.61 9.91 29.87
CA ASP A 215 3.27 9.66 31.28
C ASP A 215 1.96 8.86 31.43
N GLU A 216 0.89 9.33 30.79
CA GLU A 216 -0.46 8.80 30.95
C GLU A 216 -0.99 8.04 29.71
N GLY A 217 -0.23 7.95 28.62
CA GLY A 217 -0.71 7.29 27.40
C GLY A 217 -0.92 5.78 27.51
N SER A 218 -1.68 5.22 26.56
CA SER A 218 -1.69 3.78 26.28
C SER A 218 -0.28 3.29 25.88
N LYS A 219 -0.06 1.98 25.80
CA LYS A 219 1.24 1.44 25.37
C LYS A 219 1.60 1.94 23.96
N GLU A 220 0.64 1.94 23.06
CA GLU A 220 0.79 2.35 21.66
C GLU A 220 0.98 3.87 21.54
N ILE A 221 0.25 4.66 22.33
CA ILE A 221 0.41 6.13 22.36
C ILE A 221 1.80 6.51 22.89
N ARG A 222 2.32 5.82 23.90
CA ARG A 222 3.69 6.05 24.40
C ARG A 222 4.74 5.75 23.35
N VAL A 223 4.56 4.70 22.54
CA VAL A 223 5.45 4.42 21.39
C VAL A 223 5.40 5.57 20.37
N ALA A 224 4.21 6.03 20.00
CA ALA A 224 4.06 7.16 19.08
C ALA A 224 4.62 8.47 19.65
N ALA A 225 4.54 8.67 20.97
CA ALA A 225 5.12 9.82 21.65
C ALA A 225 6.66 9.78 21.62
N ILE A 226 7.26 8.61 21.84
CA ILE A 226 8.72 8.42 21.71
C ILE A 226 9.20 8.74 20.29
N GLU A 227 8.44 8.38 19.26
CA GLU A 227 8.76 8.73 17.87
C GLU A 227 8.68 10.23 17.58
N CYS A 228 8.07 11.02 18.47
CA CYS A 228 8.04 12.47 18.41
C CYS A 228 9.20 13.13 19.19
N LEU A 229 10.07 12.36 19.84
CA LEU A 229 11.19 12.90 20.61
C LEU A 229 12.47 12.92 19.77
N ASP A 230 13.24 14.00 19.92
CA ASP A 230 14.59 14.07 19.39
C ASP A 230 15.61 13.48 20.38
N ALA A 231 16.64 12.81 19.86
CA ALA A 231 17.74 12.27 20.66
C ALA A 231 18.77 13.33 21.10
N THR A 232 18.33 14.59 21.25
CA THR A 232 19.17 15.75 21.62
C THR A 232 18.43 16.67 22.58
N GLY A 233 19.16 17.60 23.20
CA GLY A 233 18.57 18.64 24.03
C GLY A 233 17.72 18.09 25.19
N PRO A 234 16.55 18.68 25.49
CA PRO A 234 15.70 18.29 26.62
C PRO A 234 15.03 16.92 26.43
N ASP A 235 14.81 16.49 25.18
CA ASP A 235 14.08 15.26 24.86
C ASP A 235 14.95 13.99 25.08
N LEU A 236 16.27 14.14 25.05
CA LEU A 236 17.22 13.06 25.35
C LEU A 236 17.02 12.45 26.75
N GLY A 237 16.74 13.29 27.76
CA GLY A 237 16.51 12.81 29.12
C GLY A 237 15.30 11.87 29.21
N LEU A 238 14.21 12.22 28.50
CA LEU A 238 13.00 11.42 28.42
C LEU A 238 13.26 10.08 27.72
N LEU A 239 13.98 10.10 26.60
CA LEU A 239 14.36 8.86 25.90
C LEU A 239 15.16 7.91 26.80
N LEU A 240 16.15 8.44 27.53
CA LEU A 240 16.98 7.64 28.45
C LEU A 240 16.17 7.04 29.61
N GLU A 241 15.14 7.74 30.09
CA GLU A 241 14.20 7.20 31.08
C GLU A 241 13.40 6.04 30.49
N HIS A 242 12.86 6.20 29.28
CA HIS A 242 12.00 5.20 28.65
C HIS A 242 12.73 3.94 28.16
N VAL A 243 14.06 3.97 28.02
CA VAL A 243 14.86 2.73 27.88
C VAL A 243 14.67 1.78 29.07
N LYS A 244 14.25 2.27 30.25
CA LYS A 244 14.00 1.46 31.45
C LYS A 244 12.51 1.14 31.65
N ALA A 245 11.65 1.45 30.68
CA ALA A 245 10.21 1.25 30.82
C ALA A 245 9.84 -0.22 31.04
N LYS A 246 8.79 -0.48 31.83
CA LYS A 246 8.29 -1.86 32.04
C LYS A 246 7.76 -2.50 30.75
N ALA A 247 7.15 -1.70 29.87
CA ALA A 247 6.58 -2.16 28.62
C ALA A 247 7.67 -2.39 27.55
N ARG A 248 7.74 -3.61 27.01
CA ARG A 248 8.72 -4.03 26.00
C ARG A 248 8.73 -3.12 24.77
N ASP A 249 7.56 -2.81 24.22
CA ASP A 249 7.42 -2.00 23.00
C ASP A 249 7.90 -0.55 23.20
N VAL A 250 7.71 -0.01 24.41
CA VAL A 250 8.17 1.34 24.79
C VAL A 250 9.71 1.37 24.88
N ARG A 251 10.32 0.34 25.48
CA ARG A 251 11.79 0.22 25.49
C ARG A 251 12.36 0.08 24.09
N ALA A 252 11.73 -0.75 23.25
CA ALA A 252 12.14 -0.95 21.86
C ALA A 252 12.11 0.36 21.06
N ALA A 253 11.06 1.16 21.23
CA ALA A 253 10.95 2.48 20.61
C ALA A 253 12.03 3.45 21.09
N ALA A 254 12.30 3.51 22.40
CA ALA A 254 13.33 4.38 22.96
C ALA A 254 14.73 3.98 22.50
N LEU A 255 15.05 2.67 22.52
CA LEU A 255 16.34 2.15 22.03
C LEU A 255 16.53 2.42 20.54
N ARG A 256 15.49 2.27 19.73
CA ARG A 256 15.50 2.64 18.31
C ARG A 256 15.84 4.12 18.10
N ALA A 257 15.18 5.01 18.82
CA ALA A 257 15.45 6.45 18.72
C ALA A 257 16.91 6.78 19.12
N LEU A 258 17.41 6.15 20.19
CA LEU A 258 18.81 6.31 20.60
C LEU A 258 19.82 5.64 19.64
N SER A 259 19.47 4.57 18.94
CA SER A 259 20.34 3.93 17.96
C SER A 259 20.40 4.69 16.63
N ALA A 260 19.37 5.48 16.30
CA ALA A 260 19.31 6.25 15.07
C ALA A 260 20.06 7.60 15.14
N THR A 261 20.53 8.00 16.34
CA THR A 261 21.23 9.27 16.51
C THR A 261 22.75 9.15 16.36
N ALA A 262 23.37 10.21 15.85
CA ALA A 262 24.83 10.40 15.85
C ALA A 262 25.34 10.99 17.18
N ASN A 263 24.47 11.17 18.18
CA ASN A 263 24.84 11.73 19.48
C ASN A 263 25.66 10.74 20.32
N ALA A 264 26.96 11.00 20.43
CA ALA A 264 27.92 10.20 21.21
C ALA A 264 27.95 10.55 22.71
N ALA A 265 26.89 11.14 23.27
CA ALA A 265 26.82 11.42 24.70
C ALA A 265 27.02 10.14 25.54
N ALA A 266 27.79 10.24 26.63
CA ALA A 266 28.17 9.09 27.45
C ALA A 266 26.96 8.28 27.96
N ASP A 267 25.86 8.95 28.29
CA ASP A 267 24.63 8.28 28.75
C ASP A 267 23.92 7.50 27.65
N VAL A 268 23.96 8.00 26.40
CA VAL A 268 23.42 7.30 25.21
C VAL A 268 24.22 6.04 24.97
N VAL A 269 25.54 6.19 24.86
CA VAL A 269 26.47 5.08 24.64
C VAL A 269 26.35 4.05 25.76
N GLY A 270 26.29 4.50 27.01
CA GLY A 270 26.09 3.64 28.18
C GLY A 270 24.74 2.93 28.19
N ALA A 271 23.66 3.57 27.74
CA ALA A 271 22.35 2.93 27.60
C ALA A 271 22.34 1.84 26.53
N LEU A 272 22.89 2.13 25.35
CA LEU A 272 22.99 1.16 24.26
C LEU A 272 23.89 -0.02 24.62
N LYS A 273 25.05 0.21 25.26
CA LYS A 273 25.93 -0.87 25.74
C LYS A 273 25.24 -1.78 26.75
N ARG A 274 24.50 -1.21 27.71
CA ARG A 274 23.70 -1.99 28.68
C ARG A 274 22.61 -2.82 27.98
N ALA A 275 21.94 -2.24 26.98
CA ALA A 275 20.92 -2.95 26.21
C ALA A 275 21.53 -4.10 25.38
N ILE A 276 22.72 -3.87 24.80
CA ILE A 276 23.51 -4.92 24.13
C ILE A 276 23.82 -6.04 25.12
N ASP A 277 24.30 -5.74 26.33
CA ASP A 277 24.66 -6.78 27.31
C ASP A 277 23.46 -7.60 27.82
N GLY A 278 22.25 -7.01 27.82
CA GLY A 278 21.05 -7.60 28.40
C GLY A 278 20.12 -8.32 27.42
N ALA A 279 18.93 -8.64 27.91
CA ALA A 279 17.85 -9.24 27.13
C ALA A 279 17.23 -8.28 26.11
N ASP A 280 17.42 -6.96 26.25
CA ASP A 280 16.85 -5.97 25.35
C ASP A 280 17.57 -5.89 23.99
N LEU A 281 18.69 -6.61 23.80
CA LEU A 281 19.38 -6.67 22.50
C LEU A 281 18.43 -7.00 21.35
N GLU A 282 17.55 -7.99 21.55
CA GLU A 282 16.58 -8.44 20.53
C GLU A 282 15.65 -7.32 20.04
N LEU A 283 15.47 -6.27 20.84
CA LEU A 283 14.51 -5.20 20.56
C LEU A 283 14.98 -4.24 19.47
N PHE A 284 16.29 -4.20 19.18
CA PHE A 284 16.88 -3.18 18.31
C PHE A 284 18.05 -3.69 17.46
N ILE A 285 18.15 -5.00 17.23
CA ILE A 285 19.20 -5.62 16.38
C ILE A 285 19.28 -4.94 15.01
N ASP A 286 18.13 -4.72 14.35
CA ASP A 286 18.10 -4.11 13.01
C ASP A 286 18.65 -2.69 13.00
N HIS A 287 18.61 -2.00 14.14
CA HIS A 287 19.13 -0.63 14.29
C HIS A 287 20.61 -0.58 14.66
N LEU A 288 21.18 -1.69 15.13
CA LEU A 288 22.64 -1.81 15.28
C LEU A 288 23.35 -1.80 13.93
N ARG A 289 22.73 -2.37 12.88
CA ARG A 289 23.29 -2.42 11.53
C ARG A 289 23.49 -1.04 10.92
N ALA A 290 22.52 -0.16 11.15
CA ALA A 290 22.53 1.22 10.66
C ALA A 290 23.18 2.21 11.65
N ASN A 291 23.68 1.74 12.80
CA ASN A 291 24.22 2.62 13.82
C ASN A 291 25.59 3.19 13.39
N GLU A 292 25.72 4.51 13.45
CA GLU A 292 26.93 5.21 12.99
C GLU A 292 27.97 5.44 14.09
N LEU A 293 27.65 5.16 15.37
CA LEU A 293 28.55 5.42 16.49
C LEU A 293 29.68 4.37 16.53
N PRO A 294 30.96 4.76 16.32
CA PRO A 294 32.08 3.82 16.30
C PRO A 294 32.18 3.01 17.61
N GLU A 295 31.96 3.66 18.75
CA GLU A 295 32.04 3.05 20.08
C GLU A 295 31.00 1.95 20.31
N ILE A 296 29.85 2.03 19.64
CA ILE A 296 28.81 0.98 19.69
C ILE A 296 29.14 -0.12 18.71
N ARG A 297 29.58 0.21 17.49
CA ARG A 297 30.03 -0.77 16.50
C ARG A 297 31.18 -1.64 17.03
N ASP A 298 32.19 -1.03 17.65
CA ASP A 298 33.32 -1.74 18.23
C ASP A 298 32.88 -2.59 19.43
N TYR A 299 31.93 -2.08 20.22
CA TYR A 299 31.38 -2.83 21.36
C TYR A 299 30.60 -4.07 20.92
N VAL A 300 29.73 -3.96 19.90
CA VAL A 300 29.01 -5.11 19.34
C VAL A 300 29.99 -6.16 18.85
N LEU A 301 31.06 -5.75 18.15
CA LEU A 301 32.09 -6.66 17.66
C LEU A 301 32.84 -7.36 18.81
N ALA A 302 33.28 -6.61 19.82
CA ALA A 302 33.95 -7.17 21.00
C ALA A 302 33.05 -8.17 21.75
N LYS A 303 31.74 -7.90 21.83
CA LYS A 303 30.76 -8.82 22.42
C LYS A 303 30.54 -10.05 21.54
N ALA A 304 30.55 -9.89 20.22
CA ALA A 304 30.44 -11.00 19.27
C ALA A 304 31.64 -11.96 19.40
N ASP A 305 32.85 -11.41 19.55
CA ASP A 305 34.07 -12.19 19.81
C ASP A 305 33.99 -13.00 21.11
N GLN A 306 33.58 -12.35 22.21
CA GLN A 306 33.38 -13.03 23.50
C GLN A 306 32.32 -14.13 23.39
N GLN A 307 31.21 -13.83 22.70
CA GLN A 307 30.10 -14.76 22.57
C GLN A 307 30.42 -15.95 21.65
N LEU A 308 31.24 -15.75 20.62
CA LEU A 308 31.75 -16.84 19.78
C LEU A 308 32.55 -17.84 20.61
N ALA A 309 33.48 -17.35 21.45
CA ALA A 309 34.25 -18.21 22.34
C ALA A 309 33.36 -18.95 23.35
N ALA A 310 32.36 -18.27 23.91
CA ALA A 310 31.41 -18.87 24.83
C ALA A 310 30.54 -19.96 24.17
N ALA A 311 30.04 -19.72 22.96
CA ALA A 311 29.24 -20.67 22.21
C ALA A 311 30.03 -21.94 21.85
N ILE A 312 31.31 -21.80 21.48
CA ILE A 312 32.21 -22.93 21.19
C ILE A 312 32.51 -23.74 22.47
N ALA A 313 32.67 -23.07 23.62
CA ALA A 313 32.97 -23.72 24.88
C ALA A 313 31.75 -24.41 25.55
N ALA A 314 30.53 -24.14 25.07
CA ALA A 314 29.30 -24.68 25.64
C ALA A 314 29.21 -26.20 25.48
N LYS A 315 29.04 -26.91 26.61
CA LYS A 315 29.22 -28.38 26.67
C LYS A 315 27.96 -29.17 26.36
N ASP A 316 26.78 -28.60 26.65
CA ASP A 316 25.49 -29.29 26.53
C ASP A 316 24.45 -28.42 25.82
N ALA A 317 23.37 -29.05 25.36
CA ALA A 317 22.33 -28.39 24.58
C ALA A 317 21.63 -27.22 25.31
N LYS A 318 21.52 -27.26 26.65
CA LYS A 318 20.89 -26.19 27.44
C LYS A 318 21.78 -24.96 27.54
N GLN A 319 23.10 -25.13 27.47
CA GLN A 319 24.06 -24.02 27.40
C GLN A 319 24.23 -23.53 25.96
N GLN A 320 24.26 -24.45 25.00
CA GLN A 320 24.48 -24.15 23.58
C GLN A 320 23.36 -23.30 22.98
N GLY A 321 22.08 -23.64 23.21
CA GLY A 321 20.95 -22.93 22.61
C GLY A 321 20.96 -21.43 22.88
N PRO A 322 20.94 -20.99 24.16
CA PRO A 322 21.02 -19.57 24.50
C PRO A 322 22.33 -18.90 24.04
N ALA A 323 23.45 -19.63 24.05
CA ALA A 323 24.73 -19.07 23.60
C ALA A 323 24.74 -18.83 22.07
N ILE A 324 24.11 -19.71 21.30
CA ILE A 324 23.94 -19.61 19.86
C ILE A 324 22.95 -18.48 19.51
N GLU A 325 21.78 -18.44 20.18
CA GLU A 325 20.79 -17.36 19.98
C GLU A 325 21.42 -15.98 20.22
N ARG A 326 22.17 -15.85 21.32
CA ARG A 326 22.89 -14.62 21.65
C ARG A 326 23.95 -14.25 20.61
N LEU A 327 24.62 -15.24 20.02
CA LEU A 327 25.59 -15.04 18.93
C LEU A 327 24.90 -14.64 17.62
N GLN A 328 23.77 -15.27 17.27
CA GLN A 328 22.96 -14.93 16.11
C GLN A 328 22.54 -13.46 16.15
N HIS A 329 22.08 -12.97 17.32
CA HIS A 329 21.70 -11.57 17.50
C HIS A 329 22.87 -10.59 17.27
N LEU A 330 24.08 -10.92 17.72
CA LEU A 330 25.27 -10.08 17.50
C LEU A 330 25.71 -10.11 16.04
N VAL A 331 25.71 -11.29 15.41
CA VAL A 331 26.05 -11.43 13.98
C VAL A 331 25.06 -10.67 13.09
N LEU A 332 23.76 -10.70 13.40
CA LEU A 332 22.76 -9.87 12.73
C LEU A 332 23.04 -8.37 12.91
N GLY A 333 23.53 -7.94 14.08
CA GLY A 333 23.95 -6.56 14.30
C GLY A 333 25.20 -6.14 13.51
N LEU A 334 25.96 -7.10 12.97
CA LEU A 334 27.13 -6.87 12.11
C LEU A 334 26.81 -6.98 10.61
N GLU A 335 25.59 -7.38 10.22
CA GLU A 335 25.20 -7.52 8.81
C GLU A 335 25.34 -6.16 8.09
N GLY A 336 26.00 -6.18 6.92
CA GLY A 336 26.26 -4.99 6.11
C GLY A 336 27.54 -4.22 6.47
N ARG A 337 28.23 -4.56 7.56
CA ARG A 337 29.54 -3.97 7.87
C ARG A 337 30.62 -4.43 6.88
N SER A 338 31.39 -3.47 6.39
CA SER A 338 32.48 -3.69 5.42
C SER A 338 33.87 -3.36 5.96
N ASP A 339 33.99 -3.03 7.24
CA ASP A 339 35.29 -2.79 7.88
C ASP A 339 36.07 -4.10 8.12
N ALA A 340 37.41 -3.98 8.20
CA ALA A 340 38.31 -5.12 8.22
C ALA A 340 38.13 -6.01 9.46
N ASP A 341 37.80 -5.44 10.61
CA ASP A 341 37.65 -6.19 11.87
C ASP A 341 36.36 -7.02 11.87
N ALA A 342 35.24 -6.44 11.41
CA ALA A 342 34.00 -7.20 11.21
C ALA A 342 34.17 -8.28 10.14
N GLU A 343 34.91 -8.00 9.06
CA GLU A 343 35.25 -8.99 8.04
C GLU A 343 36.04 -10.17 8.61
N ALA A 344 37.10 -9.88 9.36
CA ALA A 344 37.92 -10.91 9.99
C ALA A 344 37.11 -11.77 10.96
N PHE A 345 36.23 -11.16 11.76
CA PHE A 345 35.37 -11.87 12.70
C PHE A 345 34.37 -12.80 12.00
N LEU A 346 33.62 -12.32 11.00
CA LEU A 346 32.63 -13.13 10.30
C LEU A 346 33.27 -14.29 9.54
N LEU A 347 34.47 -14.09 8.96
CA LEU A 347 35.25 -15.17 8.36
C LEU A 347 35.75 -16.19 9.39
N ARG A 348 36.17 -15.75 10.58
CA ARG A 348 36.52 -16.66 11.69
C ARG A 348 35.32 -17.47 12.16
N CYS A 349 34.12 -16.89 12.24
CA CYS A 349 32.89 -17.65 12.49
C CYS A 349 32.68 -18.73 11.43
N PHE A 350 32.95 -18.43 10.16
CA PHE A 350 32.78 -19.37 9.06
C PHE A 350 33.73 -20.57 9.13
N GLU A 351 34.95 -20.35 9.63
CA GLU A 351 35.91 -21.43 9.89
C GLU A 351 35.41 -22.42 10.96
N GLN A 352 34.47 -22.00 11.82
CA GLN A 352 33.86 -22.82 12.86
C GLN A 352 32.59 -23.56 12.41
N VAL A 353 32.18 -23.46 11.14
CA VAL A 353 31.00 -24.18 10.60
C VAL A 353 30.98 -25.67 10.97
N PRO A 354 32.09 -26.44 10.86
CA PRO A 354 32.11 -27.85 11.25
C PRO A 354 31.92 -28.11 12.75
N VAL A 355 32.29 -27.13 13.60
CA VAL A 355 32.09 -27.20 15.05
C VAL A 355 30.62 -26.98 15.37
N PHE A 356 30.02 -25.91 14.82
CA PHE A 356 28.61 -25.60 15.01
C PHE A 356 27.68 -26.67 14.43
N ALA A 357 28.02 -27.31 13.31
CA ALA A 357 27.22 -28.38 12.72
C ALA A 357 26.98 -29.58 13.67
N LYS A 358 27.87 -29.77 14.66
CA LYS A 358 27.77 -30.82 15.69
C LYS A 358 26.90 -30.43 16.89
N MET A 359 26.56 -29.15 17.05
CA MET A 359 25.73 -28.64 18.15
C MET A 359 24.25 -28.82 17.80
N LYS A 360 23.55 -29.65 18.58
CA LYS A 360 22.14 -30.06 18.33
C LYS A 360 21.15 -29.44 19.34
N SER A 361 21.47 -28.25 19.84
CA SER A 361 20.56 -27.44 20.67
C SER A 361 19.42 -26.84 19.86
N GLU A 362 18.54 -26.11 20.54
CA GLU A 362 17.49 -25.27 19.94
C GLU A 362 17.65 -23.83 20.49
N PRO A 363 18.00 -22.82 19.66
CA PRO A 363 18.49 -22.94 18.28
C PRO A 363 19.75 -23.80 18.16
N SER A 364 19.92 -24.46 17.02
CA SER A 364 21.04 -25.34 16.73
C SER A 364 22.22 -24.59 16.12
N GLY A 365 23.41 -25.21 16.13
CA GLY A 365 24.55 -24.61 15.44
C GLY A 365 24.38 -24.61 13.92
N GLN A 366 23.50 -25.46 13.38
CA GLN A 366 23.13 -25.41 11.96
C GLN A 366 22.33 -24.14 11.65
N ASP A 367 21.41 -23.72 12.52
CA ASP A 367 20.66 -22.47 12.35
C ASP A 367 21.60 -21.25 12.35
N PHE A 368 22.66 -21.30 13.16
CA PHE A 368 23.71 -20.27 13.12
C PHE A 368 24.50 -20.29 11.80
N ASN A 369 24.90 -21.46 11.33
CA ASN A 369 25.64 -21.59 10.06
C ASN A 369 24.83 -21.07 8.87
N GLU A 370 23.51 -21.33 8.85
CA GLU A 370 22.61 -20.85 7.81
C GLU A 370 22.42 -19.33 7.84
N LEU A 371 22.28 -18.75 9.04
CA LEU A 371 22.31 -17.31 9.22
C LEU A 371 23.63 -16.71 8.72
N LEU A 372 24.76 -17.29 9.12
CA LEU A 372 26.08 -16.80 8.78
C LEU A 372 26.33 -16.83 7.27
N ALA A 373 25.93 -17.90 6.57
CA ALA A 373 26.02 -17.97 5.12
C ALA A 373 25.25 -16.82 4.44
N ARG A 374 24.06 -16.49 4.93
CA ARG A 374 23.28 -15.33 4.46
C ARG A 374 24.00 -14.00 4.67
N VAL A 375 24.59 -13.80 5.85
CA VAL A 375 25.33 -12.58 6.19
C VAL A 375 26.57 -12.42 5.30
N LEU A 376 27.34 -13.50 5.10
CA LEU A 376 28.52 -13.49 4.23
C LEU A 376 28.17 -13.24 2.75
N ALA A 377 27.05 -13.79 2.27
CA ALA A 377 26.60 -13.59 0.89
C ALA A 377 26.27 -12.12 0.57
N ARG A 378 25.87 -11.34 1.58
CA ARG A 378 25.58 -9.90 1.47
C ARG A 378 26.73 -9.02 1.95
N GLY A 379 27.85 -9.62 2.31
CA GLY A 379 29.02 -8.94 2.86
C GLY A 379 29.99 -8.45 1.79
N THR A 380 31.26 -8.32 2.19
CA THR A 380 32.32 -7.87 1.29
C THR A 380 32.62 -8.90 0.19
N PRO A 381 33.26 -8.50 -0.93
CA PRO A 381 33.69 -9.44 -1.96
C PRO A 381 34.55 -10.60 -1.43
N ARG A 382 35.36 -10.37 -0.39
CA ARG A 382 36.18 -11.40 0.24
C ARG A 382 35.34 -12.42 1.00
N MET A 383 34.32 -11.97 1.75
CA MET A 383 33.37 -12.86 2.43
C MET A 383 32.64 -13.74 1.41
N GLN A 384 32.13 -13.11 0.35
CA GLN A 384 31.45 -13.80 -0.75
C GLN A 384 32.36 -14.83 -1.41
N GLN A 385 33.60 -14.45 -1.79
CA GLN A 385 34.57 -15.37 -2.38
C GLN A 385 34.89 -16.57 -1.48
N ARG A 386 35.00 -16.36 -0.16
CA ARG A 386 35.24 -17.45 0.80
C ARG A 386 34.04 -18.40 0.89
N LEU A 387 32.82 -17.87 0.87
CA LEU A 387 31.60 -18.68 0.83
C LEU A 387 31.51 -19.49 -0.47
N VAL A 388 31.80 -18.85 -1.62
CA VAL A 388 31.83 -19.49 -2.94
C VAL A 388 32.89 -20.59 -3.01
N ALA A 389 34.09 -20.36 -2.50
CA ALA A 389 35.15 -21.36 -2.47
C ALA A 389 34.75 -22.62 -1.67
N ALA A 390 33.88 -22.46 -0.67
CA ALA A 390 33.39 -23.55 0.17
C ALA A 390 32.14 -24.26 -0.39
N HIS A 391 31.55 -23.84 -1.52
CA HIS A 391 30.26 -24.38 -2.00
C HIS A 391 30.22 -25.93 -2.13
N LYS A 392 31.37 -26.58 -2.36
CA LYS A 392 31.46 -28.05 -2.45
C LYS A 392 31.30 -28.75 -1.11
N SER A 393 31.58 -28.11 0.03
CA SER A 393 31.38 -28.68 1.37
C SER A 393 30.08 -28.25 2.05
N LEU A 394 29.36 -27.27 1.50
CA LEU A 394 28.09 -26.78 2.04
C LEU A 394 26.91 -27.73 1.71
N SER A 395 25.83 -27.60 2.49
CA SER A 395 24.57 -28.34 2.35
C SER A 395 23.42 -27.53 2.96
N GLY A 396 22.17 -27.94 2.76
CA GLY A 396 21.01 -27.27 3.33
C GLY A 396 20.84 -25.84 2.85
N MET A 397 20.30 -24.98 3.72
CA MET A 397 20.01 -23.58 3.42
C MET A 397 21.27 -22.71 3.24
N MET A 398 22.48 -23.28 3.37
CA MET A 398 23.74 -22.58 3.07
C MET A 398 24.07 -22.58 1.58
N LEU A 399 23.46 -23.45 0.78
CA LEU A 399 23.73 -23.56 -0.65
C LEU A 399 23.25 -22.34 -1.44
N GLU A 400 22.02 -21.89 -1.20
CA GLU A 400 21.45 -20.72 -1.90
C GLU A 400 22.30 -19.45 -1.69
N PRO A 401 22.66 -19.05 -0.45
CA PRO A 401 23.57 -17.90 -0.24
C PRO A 401 24.91 -18.04 -0.95
N ALA A 402 25.47 -19.25 -1.03
CA ALA A 402 26.74 -19.49 -1.71
C ALA A 402 26.63 -19.33 -3.23
N PHE A 403 25.53 -19.80 -3.83
CA PHE A 403 25.27 -19.62 -5.26
C PHE A 403 24.90 -18.17 -5.60
N ASP A 404 24.14 -17.48 -4.75
CA ASP A 404 23.87 -16.04 -4.88
C ASP A 404 25.19 -15.25 -4.85
N ALA A 405 26.07 -15.52 -3.88
CA ALA A 405 27.39 -14.91 -3.80
C ALA A 405 28.25 -15.20 -5.04
N ALA A 406 28.17 -16.42 -5.59
CA ALA A 406 28.89 -16.80 -6.80
C ALA A 406 28.37 -16.02 -8.02
N ARG A 407 27.05 -15.88 -8.15
CA ARG A 407 26.43 -15.09 -9.22
C ARG A 407 26.84 -13.62 -9.17
N GLU A 408 26.94 -13.04 -7.97
CA GLU A 408 27.29 -11.63 -7.80
C GLU A 408 28.80 -11.36 -7.96
N THR A 409 29.67 -12.32 -7.64
CA THR A 409 31.13 -12.13 -7.69
C THR A 409 31.79 -12.63 -8.97
N MET A 410 31.29 -13.70 -9.57
CA MET A 410 31.86 -14.30 -10.79
C MET A 410 31.38 -13.57 -12.05
N THR A 411 32.07 -13.80 -13.17
CA THR A 411 31.52 -13.44 -14.49
C THR A 411 30.40 -14.40 -14.86
N PRO A 412 29.41 -14.00 -15.68
CA PRO A 412 28.33 -14.90 -16.10
C PRO A 412 28.85 -16.20 -16.72
N ALA A 413 29.89 -16.11 -17.55
CA ALA A 413 30.50 -17.27 -18.20
C ALA A 413 31.20 -18.21 -17.21
N SER A 414 31.98 -17.68 -16.26
CA SER A 414 32.63 -18.52 -15.24
C SER A 414 31.63 -19.18 -14.31
N PHE A 415 30.56 -18.46 -13.93
CA PHE A 415 29.46 -19.01 -13.12
C PHE A 415 28.76 -20.16 -13.86
N TYR A 416 28.49 -19.99 -15.16
CA TYR A 416 27.94 -21.05 -15.99
C TYR A 416 28.84 -22.29 -16.01
N GLU A 417 30.14 -22.14 -16.31
CA GLU A 417 31.04 -23.30 -16.42
C GLU A 417 31.19 -24.08 -15.10
N GLU A 418 31.27 -23.38 -13.95
CA GLU A 418 31.42 -24.04 -12.64
C GLU A 418 30.14 -24.76 -12.20
N PHE A 419 28.96 -24.13 -12.38
CA PHE A 419 27.73 -24.61 -11.75
C PHE A 419 26.79 -25.37 -12.69
N ARG A 420 26.92 -25.28 -14.02
CA ARG A 420 26.07 -26.02 -14.96
C ARG A 420 26.01 -27.55 -14.70
N PRO A 421 27.08 -28.25 -14.26
CA PRO A 421 27.01 -29.69 -14.07
C PRO A 421 25.99 -30.10 -13.01
N LEU A 422 25.66 -29.21 -12.08
CA LEU A 422 24.67 -29.46 -11.03
C LEU A 422 23.25 -29.60 -11.57
N LEU A 423 22.93 -29.04 -12.74
CA LEU A 423 21.58 -29.13 -13.32
C LEU A 423 21.15 -30.57 -13.63
N ALA A 424 22.11 -31.49 -13.84
CA ALA A 424 21.80 -32.91 -14.02
C ALA A 424 21.05 -33.51 -12.81
N GLY A 425 21.17 -32.90 -11.61
CA GLY A 425 20.44 -33.29 -10.42
C GLY A 425 18.95 -32.94 -10.43
N LEU A 426 18.47 -32.10 -11.37
CA LEU A 426 17.05 -31.75 -11.53
C LEU A 426 16.23 -32.81 -12.26
N ALA A 427 16.88 -33.79 -12.89
CA ALA A 427 16.20 -34.85 -13.59
C ALA A 427 15.26 -35.62 -12.63
N PRO A 428 14.02 -35.94 -13.05
CA PRO A 428 13.05 -36.61 -12.18
C PRO A 428 13.55 -37.99 -11.74
N LYS A 429 13.89 -38.13 -10.45
CA LYS A 429 14.30 -39.40 -9.82
C LYS A 429 13.19 -39.89 -8.88
N ARG A 430 12.88 -41.19 -8.92
CA ARG A 430 12.00 -41.85 -7.93
C ARG A 430 12.79 -42.12 -6.65
N GLY A 431 12.40 -41.53 -5.52
CA GLY A 431 12.98 -41.83 -4.21
C GLY A 431 13.20 -40.62 -3.31
N ARG A 432 13.99 -40.81 -2.25
CA ARG A 432 14.32 -39.77 -1.27
C ARG A 432 15.33 -38.80 -1.88
N LYS A 433 15.15 -37.49 -1.64
CA LYS A 433 16.04 -36.43 -2.14
C LYS A 433 17.48 -36.69 -1.69
N GLY A 434 18.40 -36.79 -2.65
CA GLY A 434 19.84 -36.95 -2.41
C GLY A 434 20.59 -35.60 -2.44
N PRO A 435 21.85 -35.56 -1.99
CA PRO A 435 22.66 -34.33 -1.97
C PRO A 435 22.83 -33.65 -3.34
N GLU A 436 22.86 -34.43 -4.43
CA GLU A 436 22.93 -33.89 -5.79
C GLU A 436 21.66 -33.11 -6.16
N GLN A 437 20.49 -33.66 -5.81
CA GLN A 437 19.20 -33.03 -6.11
C GLN A 437 19.01 -31.75 -5.29
N GLU A 438 19.40 -31.77 -4.01
CA GLU A 438 19.37 -30.59 -3.14
C GLU A 438 20.20 -29.42 -3.71
N ARG A 439 21.42 -29.71 -4.17
CA ARG A 439 22.30 -28.72 -4.82
C ARG A 439 21.70 -28.19 -6.11
N ALA A 440 21.10 -29.07 -6.90
CA ALA A 440 20.48 -28.69 -8.16
C ALA A 440 19.26 -27.79 -7.93
N GLU A 441 18.41 -28.10 -6.94
CA GLU A 441 17.25 -27.30 -6.54
C GLU A 441 17.67 -25.93 -6.01
N ALA A 442 18.69 -25.85 -5.15
CA ALA A 442 19.24 -24.60 -4.65
C ALA A 442 19.83 -23.72 -5.77
N LEU A 443 20.57 -24.32 -6.72
CA LEU A 443 21.07 -23.58 -7.89
C LEU A 443 19.90 -23.08 -8.75
N ALA A 444 18.90 -23.93 -9.01
CA ALA A 444 17.71 -23.53 -9.77
C ALA A 444 16.99 -22.35 -9.10
N SER A 445 16.84 -22.38 -7.77
CA SER A 445 16.27 -21.28 -6.98
C SER A 445 17.00 -19.94 -7.23
N VAL A 446 18.34 -19.96 -7.21
CA VAL A 446 19.17 -18.76 -7.49
C VAL A 446 19.08 -18.30 -8.94
N LEU A 447 19.02 -19.23 -9.91
CA LEU A 447 18.83 -18.89 -11.32
C LEU A 447 17.44 -18.30 -11.60
N MET A 448 16.42 -18.73 -10.84
CA MET A 448 15.07 -18.19 -10.93
C MET A 448 14.89 -16.90 -10.12
N SER A 449 15.77 -16.63 -9.16
CA SER A 449 15.74 -15.42 -8.35
C SER A 449 16.00 -14.16 -9.20
N GLY A 450 15.07 -13.20 -9.14
CA GLY A 450 15.02 -12.04 -10.02
C GLY A 450 14.13 -12.23 -11.27
N HIS A 451 13.82 -13.47 -11.65
CA HIS A 451 12.80 -13.80 -12.65
C HIS A 451 11.46 -14.05 -11.94
N GLY A 452 10.94 -13.00 -11.28
CA GLY A 452 9.79 -13.09 -10.39
C GLY A 452 8.63 -13.92 -10.93
N GLY A 453 8.04 -14.74 -10.07
CA GLY A 453 6.72 -15.37 -10.22
C GLY A 453 5.67 -14.33 -10.53
N PHE A 454 5.56 -13.89 -11.78
CA PHE A 454 4.53 -12.95 -12.21
C PHE A 454 3.13 -13.44 -11.81
N GLN A 455 2.96 -14.77 -11.71
CA GLN A 455 1.76 -15.47 -11.31
C GLN A 455 1.43 -15.40 -9.80
N SER A 456 2.39 -15.59 -8.89
CA SER A 456 2.09 -15.67 -7.44
C SER A 456 1.85 -14.31 -6.78
N TRP A 457 2.43 -13.23 -7.33
CA TRP A 457 2.49 -11.94 -6.63
C TRP A 457 1.47 -10.91 -7.13
N ARG A 458 1.01 -11.02 -8.39
CA ARG A 458 -0.06 -10.14 -8.92
C ARG A 458 -1.42 -10.44 -8.26
N TRP A 459 -1.64 -11.70 -7.85
CA TRP A 459 -2.86 -12.15 -7.16
C TRP A 459 -2.95 -11.75 -5.69
N ALA A 460 -1.82 -11.43 -5.03
CA ALA A 460 -1.78 -11.10 -3.60
C ALA A 460 -1.91 -9.58 -3.32
N GLY A 461 -1.97 -8.71 -4.33
CA GLY A 461 -1.98 -7.26 -4.13
C GLY A 461 -0.69 -6.69 -3.52
N ILE A 462 0.36 -7.50 -3.41
CA ILE A 462 1.66 -7.09 -2.87
C ILE A 462 2.52 -6.62 -4.05
N TYR A 463 2.58 -5.31 -4.25
CA TYR A 463 3.64 -4.70 -5.04
C TYR A 463 4.95 -4.83 -4.26
N VAL A 464 5.72 -5.88 -4.51
CA VAL A 464 7.13 -5.88 -4.14
C VAL A 464 7.84 -5.10 -5.25
N PRO A 465 8.54 -3.99 -4.93
CA PRO A 465 9.38 -3.31 -5.90
C PRO A 465 10.27 -4.35 -6.58
N ASP A 466 10.12 -4.43 -7.88
CA ASP A 466 10.88 -5.34 -8.71
C ASP A 466 12.33 -4.88 -8.67
N ASP A 467 13.15 -5.49 -7.82
CA ASP A 467 14.61 -5.27 -7.73
C ASP A 467 15.34 -5.77 -9.00
N ARG A 468 14.61 -5.98 -10.10
CA ARG A 468 15.07 -6.43 -11.43
C ARG A 468 16.09 -5.52 -12.10
N ARG A 469 16.41 -4.35 -11.52
CA ARG A 469 17.37 -3.40 -12.08
C ARG A 469 18.77 -3.48 -11.50
N THR A 470 19.03 -4.36 -10.53
CA THR A 470 20.31 -4.38 -9.78
C THR A 470 21.10 -5.69 -9.88
N ARG A 471 20.49 -6.80 -10.33
CA ARG A 471 21.19 -8.10 -10.42
C ARG A 471 21.97 -8.28 -11.72
N ARG A 472 23.13 -8.92 -11.65
CA ARG A 472 23.94 -9.28 -12.84
C ARG A 472 23.17 -10.20 -13.80
N GLU A 473 23.35 -9.95 -15.10
CA GLU A 473 22.81 -10.78 -16.18
C GLU A 473 23.38 -12.21 -16.11
N LEU A 474 22.54 -13.20 -16.43
CA LEU A 474 22.95 -14.60 -16.53
C LEU A 474 23.54 -14.91 -17.91
N ASP A 475 24.43 -15.90 -17.98
CA ASP A 475 24.93 -16.39 -19.27
C ASP A 475 23.76 -16.98 -20.10
N PRO A 476 23.62 -16.62 -21.38
CA PRO A 476 22.51 -17.08 -22.22
C PRO A 476 22.44 -18.62 -22.36
N ARG A 477 23.55 -19.32 -22.16
CA ARG A 477 23.64 -20.79 -22.26
C ARG A 477 22.89 -21.53 -21.15
N TRP A 478 22.49 -20.83 -20.08
CA TRP A 478 21.67 -21.43 -19.01
C TRP A 478 20.32 -21.95 -19.52
N LEU A 479 19.73 -21.32 -20.54
CA LEU A 479 18.48 -21.79 -21.14
C LEU A 479 18.65 -23.17 -21.78
N ASP A 480 19.68 -23.32 -22.62
CA ASP A 480 19.97 -24.58 -23.32
C ASP A 480 20.31 -25.69 -22.32
N ALA A 481 21.07 -25.36 -21.27
CA ALA A 481 21.39 -26.30 -20.21
C ALA A 481 20.14 -26.73 -19.41
N ALA A 482 19.21 -25.82 -19.15
CA ALA A 482 17.94 -26.13 -18.48
C ALA A 482 17.03 -27.01 -19.36
N ILE A 483 16.98 -26.75 -20.68
CA ILE A 483 16.28 -27.59 -21.66
C ILE A 483 16.89 -29.00 -21.65
N GLY A 484 18.21 -29.12 -21.75
CA GLY A 484 18.91 -30.41 -21.72
C GLY A 484 18.72 -31.18 -20.41
N ALA A 485 18.52 -30.48 -19.28
CA ALA A 485 18.22 -31.09 -17.98
C ALA A 485 16.74 -31.47 -17.79
N GLY A 486 15.84 -31.09 -18.72
CA GLY A 486 14.41 -31.29 -18.57
C GLY A 486 13.77 -30.46 -17.45
N ALA A 487 14.41 -29.37 -17.03
CA ALA A 487 14.03 -28.57 -15.87
C ALA A 487 12.92 -27.56 -16.25
N VAL A 488 11.69 -28.03 -16.44
CA VAL A 488 10.54 -27.27 -16.95
C VAL A 488 10.39 -25.90 -16.28
N GLN A 489 10.37 -25.85 -14.95
CA GLN A 489 10.18 -24.58 -14.23
C GLN A 489 11.32 -23.58 -14.52
N LEU A 490 12.57 -24.05 -14.53
CA LEU A 490 13.73 -23.22 -14.84
C LEU A 490 13.71 -22.74 -16.30
N VAL A 491 13.34 -23.62 -17.24
CA VAL A 491 13.16 -23.27 -18.66
C VAL A 491 12.11 -22.18 -18.81
N CYS A 492 10.95 -22.32 -18.15
CA CYS A 492 9.88 -21.32 -18.20
C CYS A 492 10.33 -19.95 -17.68
N ARG A 493 11.30 -19.90 -16.76
CA ARG A 493 11.86 -18.66 -16.20
C ARG A 493 12.87 -18.00 -17.14
N LEU A 494 13.79 -18.80 -17.68
CA LEU A 494 14.87 -18.35 -18.57
C LEU A 494 14.44 -18.16 -20.03
N ALA A 495 13.20 -18.54 -20.37
CA ALA A 495 12.65 -18.47 -21.70
C ALA A 495 12.76 -17.06 -22.32
N ARG A 496 13.23 -17.02 -23.57
CA ARG A 496 13.42 -15.83 -24.41
C ARG A 496 12.80 -16.06 -25.78
N ALA A 497 12.34 -14.98 -26.42
CA ALA A 497 11.77 -15.05 -27.76
C ALA A 497 12.78 -15.55 -28.81
N GLN A 498 12.26 -16.02 -29.95
CA GLN A 498 13.06 -16.42 -31.12
C GLN A 498 14.09 -17.54 -30.86
N HIS A 499 13.69 -18.56 -30.08
CA HIS A 499 14.53 -19.71 -29.78
C HIS A 499 13.84 -21.02 -30.17
N SER A 500 14.37 -21.71 -31.18
CA SER A 500 13.76 -22.91 -31.78
C SER A 500 13.62 -24.08 -30.80
N GLU A 501 14.69 -24.37 -30.07
CA GLU A 501 14.80 -25.48 -29.13
C GLU A 501 13.84 -25.29 -27.95
N LEU A 502 13.69 -24.05 -27.48
CA LEU A 502 12.70 -23.69 -26.48
C LEU A 502 11.28 -23.93 -26.99
N ASN A 503 10.96 -23.51 -28.22
CA ASN A 503 9.62 -23.69 -28.77
C ASN A 503 9.26 -25.18 -28.89
N GLN A 504 10.20 -25.99 -29.38
CA GLN A 504 10.03 -27.44 -29.43
C GLN A 504 9.81 -28.01 -28.02
N PHE A 505 10.68 -27.65 -27.06
CA PHE A 505 10.56 -28.11 -25.67
C PHE A 505 9.21 -27.76 -25.06
N LEU A 506 8.75 -26.51 -25.17
CA LEU A 506 7.46 -26.07 -24.62
C LEU A 506 6.29 -26.83 -25.25
N SER A 507 6.33 -27.09 -26.56
CA SER A 507 5.30 -27.86 -27.27
C SER A 507 5.25 -29.32 -26.79
N GLU A 508 6.42 -29.96 -26.63
CA GLU A 508 6.52 -31.34 -26.12
C GLU A 508 6.04 -31.45 -24.67
N GLN A 509 6.45 -30.51 -23.81
CA GLN A 509 6.00 -30.48 -22.42
C GLN A 509 4.50 -30.22 -22.31
N PHE A 510 3.95 -29.28 -23.09
CA PHE A 510 2.52 -29.00 -23.12
C PHE A 510 1.72 -30.24 -23.52
N ALA A 511 2.19 -31.00 -24.51
CA ALA A 511 1.52 -32.22 -24.96
C ALA A 511 1.57 -33.34 -23.90
N ALA A 512 2.70 -33.47 -23.18
CA ALA A 512 2.93 -34.55 -22.21
C ALA A 512 2.29 -34.31 -20.82
N MET A 513 2.14 -33.04 -20.40
CA MET A 513 1.63 -32.68 -19.07
C MET A 513 0.12 -32.87 -18.95
N LYS A 514 -0.36 -33.03 -17.72
CA LYS A 514 -1.81 -33.00 -17.43
C LYS A 514 -2.36 -31.58 -17.57
N PRO A 515 -3.64 -31.39 -17.93
CA PRO A 515 -4.23 -30.06 -18.13
C PRO A 515 -3.99 -29.08 -16.97
N GLU A 516 -4.08 -29.55 -15.72
CA GLU A 516 -3.87 -28.77 -14.50
C GLU A 516 -2.43 -28.30 -14.27
N GLU A 517 -1.44 -28.88 -14.97
CA GLU A 517 0.00 -28.57 -14.82
C GLU A 517 0.52 -27.66 -15.95
N ARG A 518 -0.27 -27.43 -17.00
CA ARG A 518 0.16 -26.74 -18.24
C ARG A 518 0.26 -25.22 -18.13
N HIS A 519 -0.25 -24.63 -17.05
CA HIS A 519 -0.43 -23.18 -16.92
C HIS A 519 0.85 -22.37 -17.12
N ASP A 520 1.93 -22.73 -16.43
CA ASP A 520 3.21 -22.01 -16.52
C ASP A 520 3.84 -22.15 -17.92
N VAL A 521 3.67 -23.31 -18.56
CA VAL A 521 4.15 -23.57 -19.93
C VAL A 521 3.37 -22.72 -20.93
N LEU A 522 2.04 -22.69 -20.85
CA LEU A 522 1.19 -21.85 -21.71
C LEU A 522 1.51 -20.37 -21.55
N TYR A 523 1.63 -19.90 -20.31
CA TYR A 523 2.00 -18.51 -20.05
C TYR A 523 3.35 -18.18 -20.69
N THR A 524 4.31 -19.09 -20.57
CA THR A 524 5.63 -18.93 -21.18
C THR A 524 5.55 -18.88 -22.70
N MET A 525 4.76 -19.77 -23.33
CA MET A 525 4.53 -19.77 -24.78
C MET A 525 4.00 -18.42 -25.27
N VAL A 526 3.01 -17.84 -24.59
CA VAL A 526 2.50 -16.51 -24.91
C VAL A 526 3.57 -15.44 -24.74
N ARG A 527 4.27 -15.45 -23.60
CA ARG A 527 5.31 -14.46 -23.25
C ARG A 527 6.45 -14.41 -24.26
N VAL A 528 6.84 -15.53 -24.84
CA VAL A 528 7.94 -15.61 -25.81
C VAL A 528 7.50 -15.52 -27.27
N GLY A 529 6.19 -15.34 -27.53
CA GLY A 529 5.64 -15.29 -28.88
C GLY A 529 5.72 -16.63 -29.61
N HIS A 530 5.48 -17.73 -28.91
CA HIS A 530 5.52 -19.07 -29.47
C HIS A 530 4.46 -19.24 -30.59
N PRO A 531 4.82 -19.75 -31.78
CA PRO A 531 3.89 -19.84 -32.92
C PRO A 531 2.60 -20.65 -32.63
N GLY A 532 2.71 -21.70 -31.82
CA GLY A 532 1.57 -22.52 -31.38
C GLY A 532 0.84 -22.05 -30.11
N ALA A 533 1.13 -20.85 -29.58
CA ALA A 533 0.54 -20.40 -28.30
C ALA A 533 -0.99 -20.29 -28.35
N ALA A 534 -1.53 -19.71 -29.43
CA ALA A 534 -2.98 -19.55 -29.59
C ALA A 534 -3.70 -20.90 -29.69
N ASP A 535 -3.14 -21.82 -30.48
CA ASP A 535 -3.71 -23.16 -30.66
C ASP A 535 -3.64 -23.98 -29.35
N ALA A 536 -2.55 -23.85 -28.59
CA ALA A 536 -2.42 -24.49 -27.28
C ALA A 536 -3.44 -23.96 -26.25
N ILE A 537 -3.72 -22.65 -26.25
CA ILE A 537 -4.78 -22.06 -25.40
C ILE A 537 -6.15 -22.60 -25.82
N ILE A 538 -6.45 -22.61 -27.12
CA ILE A 538 -7.71 -23.14 -27.66
C ILE A 538 -7.91 -24.61 -27.25
N ASP A 539 -6.87 -25.42 -27.34
CA ASP A 539 -6.91 -26.82 -26.93
C ASP A 539 -7.14 -26.97 -25.43
N ALA A 540 -6.49 -26.15 -24.60
CA ALA A 540 -6.73 -26.13 -23.16
C ALA A 540 -8.17 -25.74 -22.81
N LEU A 541 -8.72 -24.71 -23.48
CA LEU A 541 -10.12 -24.27 -23.32
C LEU A 541 -11.11 -25.38 -23.70
N LYS A 542 -10.89 -26.06 -24.84
CA LYS A 542 -11.72 -27.18 -25.29
C LYS A 542 -11.67 -28.38 -24.33
N GLN A 543 -10.52 -28.67 -23.74
CA GLN A 543 -10.40 -29.73 -22.74
C GLN A 543 -11.13 -29.36 -21.46
N GLN A 544 -10.98 -28.12 -20.99
CA GLN A 544 -11.66 -27.64 -19.78
C GLN A 544 -13.18 -27.53 -19.96
N ALA A 545 -13.66 -27.23 -21.18
CA ALA A 545 -15.08 -27.26 -21.52
C ALA A 545 -15.71 -28.65 -21.35
N LYS A 546 -14.90 -29.73 -21.37
CA LYS A 546 -15.35 -31.11 -21.17
C LYS A 546 -15.18 -31.61 -19.72
N ALA A 547 -14.49 -30.86 -18.87
CA ALA A 547 -14.19 -31.27 -17.50
C ALA A 547 -15.37 -30.99 -16.56
N SER A 548 -15.68 -31.92 -15.65
CA SER A 548 -16.80 -31.82 -14.70
C SER A 548 -16.69 -30.67 -13.69
N HIS A 549 -15.48 -30.15 -13.45
CA HIS A 549 -15.21 -29.02 -12.57
C HIS A 549 -14.96 -27.73 -13.38
N HIS A 550 -16.04 -27.21 -13.93
CA HIS A 550 -16.11 -25.89 -14.52
C HIS A 550 -15.97 -24.81 -13.43
N GLY A 551 -14.80 -24.49 -12.87
CA GLY A 551 -14.76 -23.49 -11.79
C GLY A 551 -13.50 -22.68 -11.56
N TYR A 552 -12.36 -23.35 -11.40
CA TYR A 552 -11.32 -22.76 -10.55
C TYR A 552 -10.16 -22.07 -11.27
N TYR A 553 -10.05 -22.15 -12.61
CA TYR A 553 -8.80 -21.76 -13.30
C TYR A 553 -8.96 -20.94 -14.59
N TRP A 554 -10.17 -20.49 -14.95
CA TRP A 554 -10.36 -19.82 -16.26
C TRP A 554 -9.81 -18.41 -16.37
N TYR A 555 -9.74 -17.70 -15.24
CA TYR A 555 -9.17 -16.34 -15.21
C TYR A 555 -7.71 -16.29 -15.68
N TRP A 556 -7.02 -17.43 -15.64
CA TRP A 556 -5.66 -17.56 -16.16
C TRP A 556 -5.59 -17.34 -17.68
N TYR A 557 -6.62 -17.72 -18.43
CA TYR A 557 -6.62 -17.59 -19.89
C TYR A 557 -7.00 -16.19 -20.36
N ASP A 558 -7.73 -15.42 -19.55
CA ASP A 558 -8.16 -14.06 -19.87
C ASP A 558 -6.96 -13.17 -20.24
N GLU A 559 -5.97 -13.07 -19.33
CA GLU A 559 -4.76 -12.28 -19.55
C GLU A 559 -3.90 -12.83 -20.71
N MET A 560 -3.87 -14.15 -20.89
CA MET A 560 -3.09 -14.78 -21.96
C MET A 560 -3.67 -14.48 -23.35
N ILE A 561 -4.99 -14.56 -23.51
CA ILE A 561 -5.68 -14.23 -24.77
C ILE A 561 -5.48 -12.76 -25.09
N ALA A 562 -5.68 -11.88 -24.11
CA ALA A 562 -5.45 -10.46 -24.27
C ALA A 562 -3.99 -10.15 -24.63
N ALA A 563 -3.01 -10.98 -24.24
CA ALA A 563 -1.59 -10.77 -24.56
C ALA A 563 -1.18 -11.23 -25.96
N LEU A 564 -1.96 -12.06 -26.66
CA LEU A 564 -1.62 -12.57 -27.99
C LEU A 564 -1.55 -11.46 -29.08
N PRO A 565 -0.87 -11.72 -30.21
CA PRO A 565 -0.90 -10.82 -31.36
C PRO A 565 -2.29 -10.80 -32.01
N LYS A 566 -2.71 -9.63 -32.54
CA LYS A 566 -4.04 -9.41 -33.13
C LYS A 566 -4.39 -10.43 -34.23
N VAL A 567 -3.41 -10.92 -34.98
CA VAL A 567 -3.59 -11.90 -36.05
C VAL A 567 -4.27 -13.20 -35.57
N GLU A 568 -4.15 -13.53 -34.28
CA GLU A 568 -4.75 -14.74 -33.70
C GLU A 568 -6.25 -14.57 -33.37
N TYR A 569 -6.81 -13.36 -33.44
CA TYR A 569 -8.21 -13.06 -33.08
C TYR A 569 -9.22 -14.00 -33.75
N THR A 570 -9.06 -14.25 -35.06
CA THR A 570 -10.00 -15.04 -35.86
C THR A 570 -10.12 -16.47 -35.36
N LYS A 571 -9.05 -17.03 -34.77
CA LYS A 571 -9.08 -18.36 -34.16
C LYS A 571 -9.97 -18.39 -32.92
N PHE A 572 -9.92 -17.35 -32.08
CA PHE A 572 -10.75 -17.27 -30.89
C PHE A 572 -12.22 -16.99 -31.23
N GLU A 573 -12.48 -16.10 -32.20
CA GLU A 573 -13.84 -15.86 -32.71
C GLU A 573 -14.50 -17.16 -33.20
N ALA A 574 -13.76 -18.03 -33.89
CA ALA A 574 -14.26 -19.31 -34.36
C ALA A 574 -14.53 -20.33 -33.25
N VAL A 575 -13.81 -20.25 -32.12
CA VAL A 575 -13.91 -21.23 -31.02
C VAL A 575 -14.99 -20.85 -30.01
N LEU A 576 -15.26 -19.56 -29.79
CA LEU A 576 -16.26 -19.09 -28.82
C LEU A 576 -17.63 -19.82 -28.90
N PRO A 577 -18.24 -20.05 -30.09
CA PRO A 577 -19.53 -20.74 -30.18
C PRO A 577 -19.50 -22.21 -29.72
N THR A 578 -18.31 -22.80 -29.60
CA THR A 578 -18.13 -24.21 -29.19
C THR A 578 -17.94 -24.38 -27.68
N LEU A 579 -17.86 -23.28 -26.93
CA LEU A 579 -17.61 -23.28 -25.48
C LEU A 579 -18.92 -23.08 -24.69
N PRO A 580 -18.98 -23.55 -23.42
CA PRO A 580 -20.13 -23.30 -22.56
C PRO A 580 -20.38 -21.80 -22.34
N GLU A 581 -21.65 -21.39 -22.27
CA GLU A 581 -22.08 -19.98 -22.14
C GLU A 581 -21.32 -19.20 -21.03
N LYS A 582 -21.20 -19.80 -19.84
CA LYS A 582 -20.44 -19.20 -18.72
C LYS A 582 -18.96 -18.93 -19.02
N MET A 583 -18.35 -19.72 -19.90
CA MET A 583 -16.97 -19.52 -20.33
C MET A 583 -16.90 -18.41 -21.37
N VAL A 584 -17.86 -18.37 -22.30
CA VAL A 584 -17.97 -17.31 -23.31
C VAL A 584 -18.14 -15.94 -22.65
N ASP A 585 -19.05 -15.80 -21.69
CA ASP A 585 -19.31 -14.54 -20.98
C ASP A 585 -18.04 -13.96 -20.33
N ARG A 586 -17.19 -14.84 -19.82
CA ARG A 586 -15.95 -14.46 -19.15
C ARG A 586 -14.86 -14.07 -20.14
N LEU A 587 -14.62 -14.91 -21.15
CA LEU A 587 -13.56 -14.70 -22.14
C LEU A 587 -13.85 -13.53 -23.08
N MET A 588 -15.12 -13.12 -23.22
CA MET A 588 -15.56 -12.10 -24.16
C MET A 588 -14.78 -10.78 -24.01
N GLY A 589 -14.52 -10.35 -22.78
CA GLY A 589 -13.75 -9.12 -22.52
C GLY A 589 -12.34 -9.20 -23.11
N SER A 590 -11.64 -10.29 -22.84
CA SER A 590 -10.27 -10.55 -23.31
C SER A 590 -10.18 -10.71 -24.83
N VAL A 591 -11.17 -11.35 -25.45
CA VAL A 591 -11.26 -11.52 -26.92
C VAL A 591 -11.53 -10.17 -27.61
N LEU A 592 -12.40 -9.33 -27.02
CA LEU A 592 -12.63 -7.98 -27.53
C LEU A 592 -11.39 -7.09 -27.38
N GLU A 593 -10.64 -7.23 -26.29
CA GLU A 593 -9.36 -6.55 -26.13
C GLU A 593 -8.36 -6.97 -27.21
N LEU A 594 -8.23 -8.28 -27.47
CA LEU A 594 -7.39 -8.82 -28.55
C LEU A 594 -7.80 -8.28 -29.93
N LYS A 595 -9.10 -8.20 -30.22
CA LYS A 595 -9.64 -7.62 -31.47
C LYS A 595 -9.24 -6.16 -31.68
N ASN A 596 -9.26 -5.39 -30.60
CA ASN A 596 -9.09 -3.94 -30.62
C ASN A 596 -7.62 -3.50 -30.55
N LYS A 597 -6.67 -4.44 -30.52
CA LYS A 597 -5.24 -4.10 -30.55
C LYS A 597 -4.85 -3.34 -31.82
N PRO A 598 -3.91 -2.38 -31.71
CA PRO A 598 -3.24 -1.83 -32.89
C PRO A 598 -2.48 -2.94 -33.62
N GLU A 599 -2.38 -2.81 -34.95
CA GLU A 599 -1.62 -3.76 -35.79
C GLU A 599 -0.13 -3.75 -35.51
#